data_AF-A0A8H7PEJ4-F1
#
_entry.id   AF-A0A8H7PEJ4-F1
#
_cell.length_a   1.000
_cell.length_b   1.000
_cell.length_c   1.000
_cell.angle_alpha   90.00
_cell.angle_beta   90.00
_cell.angle_gamma   90.00
#
_symmetry.space_group_name_H-M   'P 1'
#
loop_
_entity.id
_entity.type
_entity.pdbx_description
1 polymer ?
#
loop_
_entity_poly.entity_id
_entity_poly.type
_entity_poly.pdbx_seq_one_letter_code
_entity_poly.pdbx_strand_id
1 'polypeptide(L)' 'MTEKTAAIPDTSDQEEDAYDARIQKTGCQEENDTLLICYADKRDWRLCHAEMQAFRNCYQKNKQNAGSQDLEDLERAKKA' A
#
# COMPACT_ATOMS: atom_id res chain seq x y z
N MET A 1 28.45 2.61 -36.52
CA MET A 1 28.86 2.54 -35.11
C MET A 1 27.63 2.16 -34.32
N THR A 2 27.76 1.02 -33.65
CA THR A 2 26.73 0.28 -32.94
C THR A 2 26.46 0.95 -31.60
N GLU A 3 25.20 1.18 -31.25
CA GLU A 3 24.74 0.99 -29.86
C GLU A 3 23.23 0.79 -29.85
N LYS A 4 22.85 -0.48 -29.93
CA LYS A 4 21.52 -1.00 -29.66
C LYS A 4 21.42 -1.10 -28.14
N THR A 5 21.11 0.01 -27.48
CA THR A 5 20.65 -0.02 -26.09
C THR A 5 19.28 -0.67 -26.09
N ALA A 6 19.22 -1.88 -25.57
CA ALA A 6 18.00 -2.61 -25.34
C ALA A 6 17.13 -1.79 -24.37
N ALA A 7 15.95 -1.38 -24.83
CA ALA A 7 14.90 -0.90 -23.95
C ALA A 7 14.61 -2.01 -22.93
N ILE A 8 14.90 -1.73 -21.67
CA ILE A 8 14.26 -2.45 -20.56
C ILE A 8 12.77 -2.17 -20.76
N PRO A 9 11.89 -3.18 -20.89
CA PRO A 9 10.47 -2.93 -20.89
C PRO A 9 10.13 -2.28 -19.55
N ASP A 10 9.78 -1.01 -19.60
CA ASP A 10 9.23 -0.25 -18.49
C ASP A 10 7.87 -0.88 -18.15
N THR A 11 7.85 -1.80 -17.18
CA THR A 11 6.60 -2.38 -16.65
C THR A 11 6.01 -1.50 -15.53
N SER A 12 6.65 -0.38 -15.19
CA SER A 12 6.18 0.55 -14.16
C SER A 12 4.86 1.24 -14.48
N ASP A 13 4.43 1.25 -15.75
CA ASP A 13 3.16 1.88 -16.16
C ASP A 13 1.92 0.98 -15.93
N GLN A 14 2.08 -0.26 -15.43
CA GLN A 14 0.97 -1.21 -15.20
C GLN A 14 1.01 -1.92 -13.83
N GLU A 15 1.96 -1.60 -12.97
CA GLU A 15 2.07 -2.20 -11.64
C GLU A 15 1.41 -1.28 -10.60
N GLU A 16 0.19 -1.62 -10.16
CA GLU A 16 -0.29 -1.13 -8.86
C GLU A 16 0.77 -1.49 -7.83
N ASP A 17 1.25 -0.49 -7.07
CA ASP A 17 2.28 -0.78 -6.09
C ASP A 17 1.74 -1.80 -5.06
N ALA A 18 2.64 -2.62 -4.51
CA ALA A 18 2.23 -3.68 -3.58
C ALA A 18 1.59 -3.14 -2.28
N TYR A 19 1.74 -1.85 -1.99
CA TYR A 19 1.08 -1.17 -0.88
C TYR A 19 -0.37 -0.84 -1.25
N ASP A 20 -0.61 -0.14 -2.35
CA ASP A 20 -1.92 0.27 -2.85
C ASP A 20 -2.80 -0.93 -3.16
N ALA A 21 -2.26 -1.94 -3.85
CA ALA A 21 -2.97 -3.19 -4.11
C ALA A 21 -3.44 -3.88 -2.81
N ARG A 22 -2.67 -3.76 -1.72
CA ARG A 22 -3.08 -4.28 -0.41
C ARG A 22 -4.19 -3.44 0.21
N ILE A 23 -4.08 -2.11 0.17
CA ILE A 23 -5.10 -1.23 0.75
C ILE A 23 -6.43 -1.40 0.01
N GLN A 24 -6.41 -1.47 -1.33
CA GLN A 24 -7.61 -1.74 -2.13
C GLN A 24 -8.28 -3.06 -1.74
N LYS A 25 -7.51 -4.15 -1.54
CA LYS A 25 -8.07 -5.44 -1.09
C LYS A 25 -8.77 -5.34 0.27
N THR A 26 -8.35 -4.42 1.15
CA THR A 26 -9.05 -4.19 2.43
C THR A 26 -10.37 -3.43 2.28
N GLY A 27 -10.60 -2.75 1.16
CA GLY A 27 -11.72 -1.83 1.00
C GLY A 27 -11.58 -0.52 1.80
N CYS A 28 -10.39 -0.22 2.33
CA CYS A 28 -10.11 0.97 3.14
C CYS A 28 -9.38 2.08 2.36
N GLN A 29 -9.59 2.13 1.03
CA GLN A 29 -8.90 3.08 0.16
C GLN A 29 -9.33 4.53 0.46
N GLU A 30 -10.61 4.76 0.74
CA GLU A 30 -11.12 6.11 1.03
C GLU A 30 -10.48 6.71 2.29
N GLU A 31 -10.36 5.94 3.37
CA GLU A 31 -9.72 6.39 4.59
C GLU A 31 -8.20 6.57 4.42
N ASN A 32 -7.55 5.72 3.60
CA ASN A 32 -6.15 5.88 3.23
C ASN A 32 -5.93 7.18 2.46
N ASP A 33 -6.74 7.45 1.43
CA ASP A 33 -6.63 8.65 0.60
C ASP A 33 -6.86 9.91 1.44
N THR A 34 -7.84 9.88 2.35
CA THR A 34 -8.11 10.97 3.29
C THR A 34 -6.90 11.25 4.20
N LEU A 35 -6.25 10.19 4.71
CA LEU A 35 -5.03 10.32 5.50
C LEU A 35 -3.86 10.89 4.68
N LEU A 36 -3.67 10.42 3.45
CA LEU A 36 -2.63 10.91 2.55
C LEU A 36 -2.83 12.38 2.17
N ILE A 37 -4.08 12.79 1.92
CA ILE A 37 -4.44 14.19 1.65
C ILE A 37 -4.09 15.06 2.87
N CYS A 38 -4.43 14.64 4.08
CA CYS A 38 -4.06 15.39 5.30
C CYS A 38 -2.54 15.55 5.43
N TYR A 39 -1.77 14.48 5.19
CA TYR A 39 -0.32 14.56 5.23
C TYR A 39 0.25 15.41 4.09
N ALA A 40 -0.34 15.38 2.90
CA ALA A 40 0.08 16.20 1.77
C ALA A 40 -0.08 17.71 2.10
N ASP A 41 -1.18 18.09 2.74
CA ASP A 41 -1.44 19.46 3.18
C ASP A 41 -0.54 19.88 4.34
N LYS A 42 -0.52 19.10 5.43
CA LYS A 42 0.14 19.51 6.69
C LYS A 42 1.62 19.16 6.76
N ARG A 43 2.05 18.15 5.99
CA ARG A 43 3.38 17.52 6.06
C ARG A 43 3.77 17.02 7.46
N ASP A 44 2.78 16.78 8.32
CA ASP A 44 2.96 16.29 9.68
C ASP A 44 1.82 15.33 10.07
N TRP A 45 2.14 14.04 10.16
CA TRP A 45 1.20 12.98 10.51
C TRP A 45 0.63 13.10 11.92
N ARG A 46 1.28 13.84 12.84
CA ARG A 46 0.75 14.09 14.20
C ARG A 46 -0.49 14.97 14.17
N LEU A 47 -0.62 15.81 13.13
CA LEU A 47 -1.77 16.69 12.92
C LEU A 47 -2.91 16.00 12.16
N CYS A 48 -2.73 14.73 11.77
CA CYS A 48 -3.69 13.90 11.03
C CYS A 48 -4.21 12.72 11.86
N HIS A 49 -4.31 12.92 13.17
CA HIS A 49 -4.66 11.86 14.12
C HIS A 49 -6.08 11.31 13.87
N ALA A 50 -7.03 12.15 13.48
CA ALA A 50 -8.41 11.72 13.21
C ALA A 50 -8.48 10.80 11.98
N GLU A 51 -7.81 11.18 10.89
CA GLU A 51 -7.70 10.43 9.65
C GLU A 51 -6.95 9.11 9.88
N MET A 52 -5.88 9.15 10.68
CA MET A 52 -5.12 7.96 11.06
C MET A 52 -5.98 6.98 11.87
N GLN A 53 -6.81 7.47 12.79
CA GLN A 53 -7.74 6.63 13.54
C GLN A 53 -8.83 6.03 12.63
N ALA A 54 -9.38 6.81 11.70
CA ALA A 54 -10.37 6.33 10.74
C ALA A 54 -9.81 5.18 9.89
N PHE A 55 -8.62 5.39 9.29
CA PHE A 55 -7.94 4.36 8.52
C PHE A 55 -7.63 3.12 9.37
N ARG A 56 -7.09 3.29 10.57
CA ARG A 56 -6.79 2.16 11.48
C ARG A 56 -8.05 1.37 11.84
N ASN A 57 -9.16 2.04 12.09
CA ASN A 57 -10.43 1.39 12.43
C ASN A 57 -10.97 0.58 11.24
N CYS A 58 -10.90 1.11 10.02
CA CYS A 58 -11.27 0.34 8.83
C CYS A 58 -10.33 -0.86 8.64
N TYR A 59 -9.02 -0.61 8.67
CA TYR A 59 -8.01 -1.63 8.40
C TYR A 59 -8.10 -2.78 9.40
N GLN A 60 -8.33 -2.51 10.68
CA GLN A 60 -8.48 -3.56 11.70
C GLN A 60 -9.69 -4.47 11.45
N LYS A 61 -10.79 -3.92 10.93
CA LYS A 61 -11.99 -4.71 10.57
C LYS A 61 -11.76 -5.58 9.33
N ASN A 62 -10.91 -5.13 8.41
CA ASN A 62 -10.70 -5.76 7.11
C ASN A 62 -9.31 -6.40 6.92
N LYS A 63 -8.49 -6.48 7.98
CA LYS A 63 -7.09 -6.94 7.91
C LYS A 63 -6.91 -8.34 7.32
N GLN A 64 -7.92 -9.21 7.44
CA GLN A 64 -7.93 -10.54 6.82
C GLN A 64 -7.88 -10.48 5.28
N ASN A 65 -8.40 -9.40 4.68
CA ASN A 65 -8.38 -9.20 3.24
C ASN A 65 -7.07 -8.54 2.75
N ALA A 66 -6.23 -8.04 3.67
CA ALA A 66 -5.00 -7.32 3.34
C ALA A 66 -3.86 -8.22 2.83
N GLY A 67 -4.09 -9.52 2.66
CA GLY A 67 -3.02 -10.50 2.40
C GLY A 67 -1.99 -10.57 3.54
N SER A 68 -2.32 -10.10 4.75
CA SER A 68 -1.39 -10.20 5.89
C SER A 68 -1.17 -11.65 6.30
N GLN A 69 -2.19 -12.51 6.16
CA GLN A 69 -2.01 -13.95 6.27
C GLN A 69 -1.05 -14.45 5.20
N ASP A 70 -1.20 -14.02 3.94
CA ASP A 70 -0.28 -14.43 2.87
C ASP A 70 1.17 -14.03 3.17
N LEU A 71 1.41 -12.83 3.72
CA LEU A 71 2.76 -12.40 4.13
C LEU A 71 3.29 -13.17 5.35
N GLU A 72 2.47 -13.36 6.39
CA GLU A 72 2.84 -14.15 7.56
C GLU A 72 3.07 -15.63 7.21
N ASP A 73 2.30 -16.17 6.28
CA ASP A 73 2.41 -17.53 5.77
C ASP A 73 3.63 -17.68 4.85
N LEU A 74 3.93 -16.69 4.01
CA LEU A 74 5.19 -16.64 3.24
C LEU A 74 6.41 -16.55 4.17
N GLU A 75 6.35 -15.75 5.23
CA GLU A 75 7.42 -15.65 6.23
C GLU A 75 7.56 -16.93 7.04
N ARG A 76 6.46 -17.60 7.37
CA ARG A 76 6.45 -18.90 8.06
C ARG A 76 6.96 -20.02 7.15
N ALA A 77 6.59 -20.03 5.87
CA ALA A 77 7.06 -20.99 4.87
C ALA A 77 8.55 -20.84 4.58
N LYS A 78 9.10 -19.61 4.64
CA LYS A 78 10.55 -19.36 4.54
C LYS A 78 11.36 -19.85 5.75
N LYS A 79 10.70 -20.12 6.88
CA LYS A 79 11.31 -20.57 8.14
C LYS A 79 11.13 -22.07 8.41
N ALA A 80 10.37 -22.77 7.57
CA ALA A 80 10.20 -24.22 7.59
C ALA A 80 11.26 -24.89 6.71
#